data_AF-A0A0J8YIB0-F1
#
_entry.id   AF-A0A0J8YIB0-F1
#
_cell.length_a   1.000
_cell.length_b   1.000
_cell.length_c   1.000
_cell.angle_alpha   90.00
_cell.angle_beta   90.00
_cell.angle_gamma   90.00
#
_symmetry.space_group_name_H-M   'P 1'
#
loop_
_entity.id
_entity.type
_entity.pdbx_description
1 polymer ?
#
loop_
_entity_poly.entity_id
_entity_poly.type
_entity_poly.pdbx_seq_one_letter_code
_entity_poly.pdbx_strand_id
1 'polypeptide(L)'
;MSEHITSIPVMLNQNKYNYSEVARLLNVHRHTVRRLEDDKDCIHHIVVRGRLMIETRRSLDDAVILAKDPNYYDLGGSDAKADTPMQEP
;
A
#
# COMPACT_ATOMS: atom_id res chain seq x y z
N MET A 1 19.89 -5.06 -9.64
CA MET A 1 18.73 -4.87 -10.55
C MET A 1 17.81 -3.88 -9.88
N SER A 2 17.66 -2.69 -10.45
CA SER A 2 16.77 -1.65 -9.93
C SER A 2 15.33 -2.17 -9.98
N GLU A 3 14.65 -2.16 -8.83
CA GLU A 3 13.24 -2.47 -8.80
C GLU A 3 12.49 -1.39 -9.59
N HIS A 4 11.69 -1.78 -10.58
CA HIS A 4 10.81 -0.84 -11.28
C HIS A 4 9.71 -0.39 -10.31
N ILE A 5 9.92 0.79 -9.71
CA ILE A 5 8.93 1.53 -8.92
C ILE A 5 8.29 2.56 -9.85
N THR A 6 6.97 2.60 -9.89
CA THR A 6 6.17 3.55 -10.68
C THR A 6 4.85 3.84 -9.94
N SER A 7 3.92 4.53 -10.60
CA SER A 7 2.62 4.89 -10.04
C SER A 7 1.54 4.82 -11.13
N ILE A 8 0.27 4.72 -10.73
CA ILE A 8 -0.86 4.71 -11.66
C ILE A 8 -0.87 5.92 -12.61
N PRO A 9 -0.66 7.18 -12.16
CA PRO A 9 -0.62 8.34 -13.07
C PRO A 9 0.47 8.20 -14.15
N VAL A 10 1.65 7.71 -13.78
CA VAL A 10 2.76 7.48 -14.72
C VAL A 10 2.42 6.38 -15.72
N MET A 11 1.86 5.27 -15.24
CA MET A 11 1.41 4.18 -16.12
C MET A 11 0.29 4.63 -17.07
N LEU A 12 -0.64 5.48 -16.62
CA LEU A 12 -1.69 6.05 -17.47
C LEU A 12 -1.08 6.93 -18.57
N ASN A 13 -0.12 7.79 -18.23
CA ASN A 13 0.56 8.63 -19.23
C ASN A 13 1.27 7.77 -20.31
N GLN A 14 1.97 6.71 -19.89
CA GLN A 14 2.63 5.76 -20.80
C GLN A 14 1.64 5.00 -21.70
N ASN A 15 0.41 4.78 -21.23
CA ASN A 15 -0.63 4.03 -21.93
C ASN A 15 -1.71 4.94 -22.54
N LYS A 16 -1.42 6.22 -22.80
CA LYS A 16 -2.35 7.19 -23.42
C LYS A 16 -3.71 7.27 -22.70
N TYR A 17 -3.68 7.24 -21.37
CA TYR A 17 -4.87 7.27 -20.50
C TYR A 17 -5.83 6.10 -20.73
N ASN A 18 -5.33 4.94 -21.18
CA ASN A 18 -6.12 3.72 -21.29
C ASN A 18 -6.25 3.01 -19.93
N TYR A 19 -7.32 3.33 -19.20
CA TYR A 19 -7.63 2.73 -17.89
C TYR A 19 -7.75 1.21 -17.93
N SER A 20 -8.34 0.64 -18.98
CA SER A 20 -8.53 -0.81 -19.11
C SER A 20 -7.20 -1.53 -19.25
N GLU A 21 -6.25 -0.94 -19.97
CA GLU A 21 -4.92 -1.53 -20.16
C GLU A 21 -4.10 -1.46 -18.86
N VAL A 22 -4.10 -0.32 -18.17
CA VAL A 22 -3.42 -0.20 -16.87
C VAL A 22 -4.04 -1.15 -15.83
N ALA A 23 -5.36 -1.29 -15.81
CA ALA A 23 -6.07 -2.23 -14.96
C ALA A 23 -5.67 -3.69 -15.25
N ARG A 24 -5.52 -4.05 -16.53
CA ARG A 24 -5.04 -5.36 -16.97
C ARG A 24 -3.61 -5.63 -16.55
N LEU A 25 -2.71 -4.64 -16.71
CA LEU A 25 -1.29 -4.74 -16.33
C LEU A 25 -1.12 -4.93 -14.82
N LEU A 26 -1.96 -4.29 -14.02
CA LEU A 26 -1.91 -4.35 -12.55
C LEU A 26 -2.80 -5.46 -11.95
N ASN A 27 -3.57 -6.18 -12.77
CA ASN A 27 -4.58 -7.13 -12.34
C ASN A 27 -5.57 -6.57 -11.30
N VAL A 28 -6.09 -5.36 -11.56
CA VAL A 28 -7.07 -4.67 -10.70
C VAL A 28 -8.29 -4.21 -11.48
N HIS A 29 -9.35 -3.80 -10.79
CA HIS A 29 -10.51 -3.21 -11.44
C HIS A 29 -10.19 -1.80 -11.97
N ARG A 30 -10.73 -1.41 -13.13
CA ARG A 30 -10.59 -0.06 -13.71
C ARG A 30 -11.01 1.08 -12.77
N HIS A 31 -11.93 0.80 -11.84
CA HIS A 31 -12.36 1.76 -10.81
C HIS A 31 -11.26 2.07 -9.81
N THR A 32 -10.40 1.09 -9.49
CA THR A 32 -9.22 1.30 -8.64
C THR A 32 -8.24 2.24 -9.32
N VAL A 33 -8.01 2.06 -10.63
CA VAL A 33 -7.15 2.94 -11.43
C VAL A 33 -7.69 4.38 -11.41
N ARG A 34 -8.99 4.54 -11.67
CA ARG A 34 -9.65 5.86 -11.65
C ARG A 34 -9.59 6.54 -10.28
N ARG A 35 -9.75 5.79 -9.19
CA ARG A 35 -9.68 6.34 -7.82
C ARG A 35 -8.30 6.91 -7.48
N LEU A 36 -7.25 6.37 -8.10
CA LEU A 36 -5.85 6.64 -7.81
C LEU A 36 -5.17 7.49 -8.91
N GLU A 37 -5.94 8.00 -9.88
CA GLU A 37 -5.42 8.76 -11.02
C GLU A 37 -4.85 10.13 -10.61
N ASP A 38 -5.37 10.70 -9.52
CA ASP A 38 -4.97 12.00 -9.00
C ASP A 38 -3.86 11.93 -7.95
N ASP A 39 -3.47 10.74 -7.50
CA ASP A 39 -2.37 10.57 -6.54
C ASP A 39 -1.00 10.64 -7.24
N LYS A 40 -0.69 11.86 -7.70
CA LYS A 40 0.53 12.22 -8.44
C LYS A 40 1.78 12.20 -7.55
N ASP A 41 1.60 12.51 -6.28
CA ASP A 41 2.67 12.56 -5.28
C ASP A 41 2.93 11.18 -4.63
N CYS A 42 2.21 10.14 -5.06
CA CYS A 42 2.33 8.76 -4.56
C CYS A 42 2.13 8.67 -3.03
N ILE A 43 1.23 9.48 -2.50
CA ILE A 43 0.90 9.54 -1.07
C ILE A 43 0.12 8.29 -0.67
N HIS A 44 -0.79 7.84 -1.54
CA HIS A 44 -1.73 6.76 -1.26
C HIS A 44 -1.43 5.46 -2.00
N HIS A 45 -0.66 5.48 -3.09
CA HIS A 45 -0.26 4.26 -3.77
C HIS A 45 1.12 4.33 -4.44
N ILE A 46 1.71 3.15 -4.61
CA ILE A 46 2.86 2.92 -5.47
C ILE A 46 2.67 1.62 -6.26
N VAL A 47 3.34 1.48 -7.39
CA VAL A 47 3.40 0.25 -8.16
C VAL A 47 4.83 -0.27 -8.14
N VAL A 48 5.02 -1.48 -7.60
CA VAL A 48 6.33 -2.12 -7.51
C VAL A 48 6.30 -3.42 -8.30
N ARG A 49 7.15 -3.52 -9.33
CA ARG A 49 7.25 -4.71 -10.20
C ARG A 49 5.88 -5.14 -10.77
N GLY A 50 5.04 -4.18 -11.14
CA GLY A 50 3.69 -4.41 -11.68
C GLY A 50 2.62 -4.76 -10.65
N ARG A 51 2.91 -4.71 -9.35
CA ARG A 51 1.94 -4.90 -8.28
C ARG A 51 1.55 -3.55 -7.68
N LEU A 52 0.25 -3.30 -7.57
CA LEU A 52 -0.27 -2.12 -6.90
C LEU A 52 -0.20 -2.30 -5.38
N MET A 53 0.47 -1.38 -4.71
CA MET A 53 0.48 -1.25 -3.24
C MET A 53 -0.27 0.02 -2.87
N ILE A 54 -1.22 -0.08 -1.95
CA ILE A 54 -2.06 1.03 -1.50
C ILE A 54 -1.83 1.23 0.00
N GLU A 55 -1.67 2.48 0.40
CA GLU A 55 -1.67 2.90 1.79
C GLU A 55 -3.01 2.49 2.42
N THR A 56 -2.97 1.51 3.32
CA THR A 56 -4.13 1.16 4.13
C THR A 56 -4.04 1.97 5.41
N ARG A 57 -4.90 2.99 5.57
CA ARG A 57 -5.12 3.59 6.88
C ARG A 57 -5.65 2.49 7.79
N ARG A 58 -4.82 2.04 8.73
CA ARG A 58 -5.27 1.12 9.79
C ARG A 58 -6.42 1.83 10.52
N SER A 59 -7.65 1.39 10.32
CA SER A 59 -8.64 1.60 11.38
C SER A 59 -8.10 0.80 12.57
N LEU A 60 -8.15 1.35 13.77
CA LEU A 60 -7.71 0.64 14.99
C LEU A 60 -8.42 -0.71 15.15
N ASP A 61 -9.58 -0.87 14.53
CA ASP A 61 -10.39 -2.08 14.52
C ASP A 61 -9.79 -3.21 13.66
N ASP A 62 -9.09 -2.89 12.56
CA ASP A 62 -8.46 -3.89 11.67
C ASP A 62 -7.19 -4.51 12.29
N ALA A 63 -6.54 -3.82 13.23
CA ALA A 63 -5.38 -4.34 13.95
C ALA A 63 -5.72 -5.58 14.79
N VAL A 64 -6.97 -5.67 15.28
CA VAL A 64 -7.47 -6.82 16.05
C VAL A 64 -7.66 -8.06 15.17
N ILE A 65 -7.99 -7.87 13.88
CA ILE A 65 -8.21 -8.97 12.93
C ILE A 65 -6.87 -9.52 12.43
N LEU A 66 -5.90 -8.65 12.14
CA LEU A 66 -4.58 -9.05 11.62
C LEU A 66 -3.67 -9.66 12.70
N ALA A 67 -3.78 -9.26 13.96
CA ALA A 67 -3.05 -9.90 15.06
C ALA A 67 -3.46 -11.37 15.33
N LYS A 68 -4.56 -11.84 14.73
CA LYS A 68 -5.00 -13.24 14.77
C LYS A 68 -4.55 -14.06 13.56
N ASP A 69 -3.95 -13.42 12.55
CA ASP A 69 -3.37 -14.14 11.41
C ASP A 69 -1.95 -14.61 11.78
N PRO A 70 -1.68 -15.93 11.79
CA PRO A 70 -0.36 -16.47 12.13
C PRO A 70 0.75 -16.08 11.14
N ASN A 71 0.41 -15.45 10.01
CA ASN A 71 1.37 -14.95 9.02
C ASN A 71 1.53 -13.41 9.06
N TYR A 72 0.98 -12.73 10.07
CA TYR A 72 1.16 -11.30 10.24
C TYR A 72 2.52 -10.97 10.86
N TYR A 73 3.37 -10.28 10.09
CA TYR A 73 4.64 -9.73 10.57
C TYR A 73 4.47 -8.22 10.74
N ASP A 74 4.52 -7.73 11.98
CA ASP A 74 4.56 -6.30 12.26
C ASP A 74 5.93 -5.74 11.85
N LEU A 75 5.99 -5.04 10.73
CA LEU A 75 7.21 -4.40 10.22
C LEU A 75 7.52 -3.07 10.92
N GLY A 76 7.11 -2.95 12.19
CA GLY A 76 7.66 -2.02 13.18
C GLY A 76 8.04 -0.64 12.66
N GLY A 77 7.06 0.25 12.52
CA GLY A 77 7.32 1.67 12.64
C GLY A 77 7.64 1.96 14.11
N SER A 78 8.91 1.99 14.45
CA SER A 78 9.43 2.48 15.73
C SER A 78 8.84 3.86 16.01
N ASP A 79 8.07 4.00 17.10
CA ASP A 79 7.93 5.19 17.96
C ASP A 79 6.81 4.99 19.00
N ALA A 80 6.90 3.92 19.81
CA ALA A 80 6.11 3.83 21.03
C ALA A 80 7.04 3.34 22.14
N LYS A 81 7.48 4.28 22.99
CA LYS A 81 8.19 3.98 24.24
C LYS A 81 7.28 3.10 25.10
N ALA A 82 7.67 1.84 25.28
CA ALA A 82 7.04 0.97 26.26
C ALA A 82 7.64 1.31 27.63
N ASP A 83 6.95 2.15 28.41
CA ASP A 83 7.15 2.22 29.85
C ASP A 83 6.74 0.86 30.44
N THR A 84 7.74 0.05 30.77
CA THR A 84 7.53 -1.24 31.44
C THR A 84 7.40 -0.95 32.93
N PRO A 85 6.29 -1.27 33.63
CA PRO A 85 6.27 -1.18 35.07
C PRO A 85 7.18 -2.27 35.64
N MET A 86 8.18 -1.86 36.44
CA MET A 86 9.03 -2.77 37.19
C MET A 86 8.18 -3.60 38.14
N GLN A 87 8.30 -4.92 38.04
CA GLN A 87 7.81 -5.82 39.07
C GLN A 87 8.95 -5.97 40.09
N GLU A 88 8.78 -5.29 41.23
CA GLU A 88 9.72 -5.32 42.37
C GLU A 88 9.73 -6.69 43.08
N PRO A 89 10.83 -7.00 43.81
CA PRO A 89 11.36 -8.35 44.04
C PRO A 89 10.59 -9.23 45.02
#